data_AF-A0A1Q4E061-F1
#
_entry.id   AF-A0A1Q4E061-F1
#
_cell.length_a   1.000
_cell.length_b   1.000
_cell.length_c   1.000
_cell.angle_alpha   90.00
_cell.angle_beta   90.00
_cell.angle_gamma   90.00
#
_symmetry.space_group_name_H-M   'P 1'
#
loop_
_entity.id
_entity.type
_entity.pdbx_description
1 polymer ?
#
loop_
_entity_poly.entity_id
_entity_poly.type
_entity_poly.pdbx_seq_one_letter_code
_entity_poly.pdbx_strand_id
1 'polypeptide(L)'
;MRVIRVVLTVVATLLAGLVTALPAAAATPSVDPITITGVDLHDGMMLRSGSTYYLYGTQYGCGFEWTVKTTPFCGFGVSTAASPGGPWSPPRQLFSPTASSPFAKSTWQGLCGDPGQGCFNPRMIQRSGWGLDDGAWILWFNAPTDYSRSRANAYYALTCQGPAGPCGQESGGATIKPALYRCGGNGDFSLVIDLPRPPMMLCTMPDQTLSSERLTATGTSGNGEGAAKLAGMTNTEAPGAYRDPSGIWVLTFNEQNCGYCNGTGTSYATANSVNGPWSSPTTIGFGAPASGHRVISGTSCGGQSRTVVTLDDQPYEFIDLWLGTRNEAGAGIHLEPLTYRGPSAPGRPWAPFVTWTCQES
;
A
#
# COMPACT_ATOMS: atom_id res chain seq x y z
N MET A 1 74.05 59.78 -13.50
CA MET A 1 74.07 58.41 -12.93
C MET A 1 72.92 58.28 -11.94
N ARG A 2 71.80 57.67 -12.37
CA ARG A 2 71.18 56.44 -11.83
C ARG A 2 70.66 56.60 -10.38
N VAL A 3 69.40 56.97 -10.11
CA VAL A 3 68.11 56.24 -10.25
C VAL A 3 68.09 54.87 -9.54
N ILE A 4 67.40 54.78 -8.39
CA ILE A 4 66.73 53.58 -7.80
C ILE A 4 65.61 54.11 -6.87
N ARG A 5 64.33 54.14 -7.28
CA ARG A 5 63.27 53.09 -7.32
C ARG A 5 62.56 52.80 -5.98
N VAL A 6 61.35 53.39 -5.89
CA VAL A 6 60.06 52.92 -5.34
C VAL A 6 60.01 51.50 -4.77
N VAL A 7 59.43 51.36 -3.56
CA VAL A 7 58.58 50.21 -3.17
C VAL A 7 57.40 50.72 -2.32
N LEU A 8 56.25 50.92 -2.98
CA LEU A 8 54.92 50.88 -2.37
C LEU A 8 54.47 49.41 -2.43
N THR A 9 54.08 48.78 -1.32
CA THR A 9 53.50 47.43 -1.35
C THR A 9 52.39 47.30 -0.31
N VAL A 10 51.15 47.41 -0.82
CA VAL A 10 49.97 46.58 -0.54
C VAL A 10 49.76 46.13 0.91
N VAL A 11 48.91 46.85 1.65
CA VAL A 11 48.16 46.32 2.80
C VAL A 11 46.68 46.28 2.40
N ALA A 12 46.30 45.26 1.64
CA ALA A 12 44.91 45.06 1.22
C ALA A 12 44.61 43.59 0.92
N THR A 13 44.92 42.67 1.82
CA THR A 13 44.49 41.25 1.71
C THR A 13 44.66 40.54 3.05
N LEU A 14 43.68 40.63 3.96
CA LEU A 14 43.57 39.73 5.13
C LEU A 14 42.17 39.75 5.78
N LEU A 15 41.12 39.82 4.97
CA LEU A 15 39.71 39.77 5.43
C LEU A 15 38.83 38.83 4.59
N ALA A 16 39.43 37.82 3.96
CA ALA A 16 38.72 36.76 3.25
C ALA A 16 39.22 35.40 3.77
N GLY A 17 38.70 34.96 4.91
CA GLY A 17 39.19 33.73 5.53
C GLY A 17 38.42 33.22 6.73
N LEU A 18 37.10 33.45 6.78
CA LEU A 18 36.21 32.72 7.69
C LEU A 18 34.83 32.60 7.02
N VAL A 19 34.79 31.86 5.91
CA VAL A 19 33.55 31.21 5.49
C VAL A 19 33.44 29.98 6.37
N THR A 20 32.66 30.08 7.45
CA THR A 20 32.24 28.90 8.20
C THR A 20 31.47 28.02 7.23
N ALA A 21 32.07 26.93 6.78
CA ALA A 21 31.37 25.91 6.03
C ALA A 21 30.18 25.47 6.90
N LEU A 22 28.97 25.76 6.43
CA LEU A 22 27.76 25.19 7.02
C LEU A 22 27.96 23.66 7.01
N PRO A 23 27.69 22.97 8.13
CA PRO A 23 27.78 21.52 8.14
C PRO A 23 26.93 21.00 6.98
N ALA A 24 27.54 20.17 6.12
CA ALA A 24 26.82 19.47 5.09
C ALA A 24 25.65 18.75 5.77
N ALA A 25 24.43 18.98 5.29
CA ALA A 25 23.27 18.24 5.76
C ALA A 25 23.62 16.76 5.66
N ALA A 26 23.56 16.05 6.79
CA ALA A 26 23.81 14.61 6.81
C ALA A 26 22.88 13.98 5.78
N ALA A 27 23.45 13.22 4.84
CA ALA A 27 22.66 12.45 3.90
C ALA A 27 21.76 11.52 4.72
N THR A 28 20.46 11.60 4.51
CA THR A 28 19.51 10.63 5.06
C THR A 28 19.98 9.25 4.59
N PRO A 29 20.10 8.24 5.48
CA PRO A 29 20.46 6.89 5.06
C PRO A 29 19.53 6.47 3.92
N SER A 30 20.09 5.97 2.81
CA SER A 30 19.25 5.35 1.78
C SER A 30 18.64 4.10 2.40
N VAL A 31 17.31 4.02 2.37
CA VAL A 31 16.63 2.78 2.71
C VAL A 31 16.58 1.93 1.45
N ASP A 32 17.02 0.68 1.55
CA ASP A 32 17.11 -0.21 0.39
C ASP A 32 15.73 -0.80 0.05
N PRO A 33 15.44 -1.01 -1.26
CA PRO A 33 14.28 -1.77 -1.67
C PRO A 33 14.41 -3.24 -1.30
N ILE A 34 13.28 -3.92 -1.18
CA ILE A 34 13.23 -5.32 -0.75
C ILE A 34 12.46 -6.14 -1.79
N THR A 35 13.08 -7.20 -2.30
CA THR A 35 12.41 -8.17 -3.17
C THR A 35 12.28 -9.50 -2.46
N ILE A 36 11.07 -10.05 -2.45
CA ILE A 36 10.72 -11.34 -1.84
C ILE A 36 10.26 -12.27 -2.96
N THR A 37 10.83 -13.48 -3.01
CA THR A 37 10.46 -14.52 -3.97
C THR A 37 10.28 -15.85 -3.25
N GLY A 38 9.55 -16.78 -3.88
CA GLY A 38 9.35 -18.14 -3.35
C GLY A 38 8.40 -18.23 -2.15
N VAL A 39 7.63 -17.18 -1.88
CA VAL A 39 6.60 -17.16 -0.83
C VAL A 39 5.25 -16.91 -1.49
N ASP A 40 4.32 -17.87 -1.38
CA ASP A 40 2.98 -17.79 -1.97
C ASP A 40 2.04 -16.93 -1.12
N LEU A 41 2.26 -15.61 -1.11
CA LEU A 41 1.52 -14.62 -0.34
C LEU A 41 1.41 -13.28 -1.09
N HIS A 42 0.41 -13.16 -1.95
CA HIS A 42 0.32 -12.04 -2.91
C HIS A 42 -0.80 -11.07 -2.54
N ASP A 43 -0.87 -9.91 -3.18
CA ASP A 43 -1.91 -8.87 -3.04
C ASP A 43 -2.18 -8.39 -1.60
N GLY A 44 -1.31 -8.75 -0.67
CA GLY A 44 -1.51 -8.56 0.75
C GLY A 44 -0.75 -7.35 1.30
N MET A 45 -0.16 -7.54 2.47
CA MET A 45 0.57 -6.49 3.18
C MET A 45 1.63 -7.07 4.11
N MET A 46 2.52 -6.20 4.57
CA MET A 46 3.46 -6.50 5.64
C MET A 46 3.25 -5.55 6.82
N LEU A 47 3.43 -6.06 8.03
CA LEU A 47 3.54 -5.24 9.23
C LEU A 47 4.57 -5.83 10.19
N ARG A 48 5.04 -5.00 11.12
CA ARG A 48 5.86 -5.44 12.25
C ARG A 48 5.03 -5.43 13.52
N SER A 49 5.14 -6.49 14.32
CA SER A 49 4.60 -6.54 15.69
C SER A 49 5.66 -7.10 16.62
N GLY A 50 6.11 -6.28 17.57
CA GLY A 50 7.27 -6.58 18.40
C GLY A 50 8.54 -6.71 17.55
N SER A 51 9.24 -7.83 17.67
CA SER A 51 10.44 -8.14 16.88
C SER A 51 10.18 -8.97 15.63
N THR A 52 8.91 -9.19 15.26
CA THR A 52 8.53 -10.09 14.17
C THR A 52 7.85 -9.31 13.05
N TYR A 53 8.30 -9.55 11.83
CA TYR A 53 7.61 -9.12 10.60
C TYR A 53 6.64 -10.21 10.19
N TYR A 54 5.44 -9.79 9.78
CA TYR A 54 4.39 -10.64 9.29
C TYR A 54 4.08 -10.24 7.85
N LEU A 55 4.25 -11.16 6.92
CA LEU A 55 3.80 -11.03 5.54
C LEU A 55 2.47 -11.75 5.44
N TYR A 56 1.44 -11.06 4.96
CA TYR A 56 0.11 -11.60 4.69
C TYR A 56 -0.16 -11.55 3.20
N GLY A 57 -0.95 -12.49 2.69
CA GLY A 57 -1.30 -12.51 1.27
C GLY A 57 -2.27 -13.60 0.90
N THR A 58 -2.81 -13.47 -0.30
CA THR A 58 -3.58 -14.50 -1.00
C THR A 58 -2.65 -15.61 -1.46
N GLN A 59 -3.08 -16.86 -1.25
CA GLN A 59 -2.35 -18.03 -1.69
C GLN A 59 -2.93 -18.52 -3.02
N TYR A 60 -2.08 -18.99 -3.92
CA TYR A 60 -2.47 -19.56 -5.22
C TYR A 60 -1.92 -20.97 -5.43
N GLY A 61 -0.97 -21.43 -4.60
CA GLY A 61 -0.20 -22.65 -4.77
C GLY A 61 -0.98 -23.96 -4.65
N CYS A 62 -2.26 -23.91 -4.25
CA CYS A 62 -3.16 -25.07 -4.29
C CYS A 62 -3.82 -25.29 -5.67
N GLY A 63 -3.53 -24.43 -6.65
CA GLY A 63 -4.08 -24.50 -8.02
C GLY A 63 -5.25 -23.56 -8.29
N PHE A 64 -5.41 -22.47 -7.52
CA PHE A 64 -6.38 -21.44 -7.85
C PHE A 64 -6.06 -20.81 -9.21
N GLU A 65 -7.04 -20.65 -10.07
CA GLU A 65 -6.90 -19.85 -11.28
C GLU A 65 -8.02 -18.82 -11.36
N TRP A 66 -7.64 -17.55 -11.45
CA TRP A 66 -8.60 -16.47 -11.50
C TRP A 66 -9.50 -16.58 -12.74
N THR A 67 -10.80 -16.35 -12.54
CA THR A 67 -11.88 -16.47 -13.52
C THR A 67 -12.15 -17.90 -14.04
N VAL A 68 -11.44 -18.90 -13.53
CA VAL A 68 -11.69 -20.31 -13.84
C VAL A 68 -12.56 -20.91 -12.76
N LYS A 69 -13.78 -21.29 -13.14
CA LYS A 69 -14.72 -21.98 -12.27
C LYS A 69 -14.09 -23.26 -11.73
N THR A 70 -14.50 -23.65 -10.53
CA THR A 70 -14.15 -24.94 -9.88
C THR A 70 -12.69 -25.11 -9.48
N THR A 71 -11.83 -24.10 -9.64
CA THR A 71 -10.50 -24.13 -9.01
C THR A 71 -10.60 -23.85 -7.50
N PRO A 72 -9.72 -24.45 -6.68
CA PRO A 72 -9.77 -24.29 -5.23
C PRO A 72 -9.39 -22.87 -4.82
N PHE A 73 -10.05 -22.32 -3.80
CA PHE A 73 -9.56 -21.11 -3.14
C PHE A 73 -8.55 -21.54 -2.07
N CYS A 74 -7.30 -21.10 -2.20
CA CYS A 74 -6.22 -21.56 -1.32
C CYS A 74 -6.21 -20.86 0.04
N GLY A 75 -7.05 -19.84 0.23
CA GLY A 75 -7.10 -19.07 1.46
C GLY A 75 -6.13 -17.90 1.47
N PHE A 76 -6.11 -17.24 2.62
CA PHE A 76 -5.09 -16.25 2.94
C PHE A 76 -4.10 -16.88 3.92
N GLY A 77 -2.83 -16.55 3.74
CA GLY A 77 -1.75 -17.02 4.58
C GLY A 77 -1.05 -15.91 5.32
N VAL A 78 -0.19 -16.34 6.24
CA VAL A 78 0.76 -15.51 6.96
C VAL A 78 2.12 -16.21 7.02
N SER A 79 3.18 -15.47 6.77
CA SER A 79 4.56 -15.88 7.00
C SER A 79 5.23 -14.90 7.96
N THR A 80 6.25 -15.39 8.69
CA THR A 80 6.98 -14.60 9.68
C THR A 80 8.47 -14.59 9.41
N ALA A 81 9.12 -13.47 9.76
CA ALA A 81 10.56 -13.30 9.68
C ALA A 81 11.07 -12.33 10.76
N ALA A 82 12.38 -12.37 11.03
CA ALA A 82 13.06 -11.42 11.91
C ALA A 82 13.50 -10.13 11.19
N SER A 83 13.48 -10.14 9.85
CA SER A 83 13.78 -8.98 9.00
C SER A 83 12.75 -8.90 7.86
N PRO A 84 12.51 -7.72 7.28
CA PRO A 84 11.54 -7.57 6.19
C PRO A 84 12.01 -8.24 4.89
N GLY A 85 13.29 -8.58 4.75
CA GLY A 85 13.82 -9.38 3.63
C GLY A 85 13.75 -10.90 3.84
N GLY A 86 13.30 -11.36 5.00
CA GLY A 86 13.29 -12.79 5.36
C GLY A 86 14.53 -13.24 6.15
N PRO A 87 14.87 -14.55 6.16
CA PRO A 87 14.12 -15.63 5.50
C PRO A 87 12.71 -15.76 6.10
N TRP A 88 11.74 -16.06 5.22
CA TRP A 88 10.34 -16.18 5.56
C TRP A 88 10.01 -17.63 5.96
N SER A 89 9.20 -17.81 7.02
CA SER A 89 8.66 -19.12 7.37
C SER A 89 7.72 -19.65 6.27
N PRO A 90 7.47 -20.97 6.19
CA PRO A 90 6.39 -21.47 5.34
C PRO A 90 5.06 -20.77 5.67
N PRO A 91 4.27 -20.36 4.66
CA PRO A 91 2.97 -19.75 4.89
C PRO A 91 2.04 -20.66 5.71
N ARG A 92 1.41 -20.09 6.73
CA ARG A 92 0.33 -20.71 7.50
C ARG A 92 -0.99 -20.06 7.15
N GLN A 93 -2.03 -20.86 7.01
CA GLN A 93 -3.37 -20.38 6.70
C GLN A 93 -4.00 -19.59 7.86
N LEU A 94 -4.69 -18.49 7.55
CA LEU A 94 -5.39 -17.65 8.52
C LEU A 94 -6.77 -18.19 8.92
N PHE A 95 -7.47 -18.89 8.02
CA PHE A 95 -8.72 -19.61 8.28
C PHE A 95 -8.92 -20.72 7.24
N SER A 96 -9.77 -21.72 7.52
CA SER A 96 -10.06 -22.79 6.54
C SER A 96 -10.87 -22.29 5.33
N PRO A 97 -10.49 -22.55 4.07
CA PRO A 97 -11.37 -22.36 2.92
C PRO A 97 -12.70 -23.10 3.07
N THR A 98 -12.74 -24.22 3.77
CA THR A 98 -14.00 -24.95 4.03
C THR A 98 -14.78 -24.40 5.22
N ALA A 99 -14.25 -23.41 5.96
CA ALA A 99 -14.95 -22.80 7.07
C ALA A 99 -16.22 -22.08 6.60
N SER A 100 -17.20 -22.02 7.51
CA SER A 100 -18.46 -21.34 7.24
C SER A 100 -18.27 -19.83 7.05
N SER A 101 -18.88 -19.30 5.99
CA SER A 101 -19.14 -17.87 5.80
C SER A 101 -20.63 -17.59 6.04
N PRO A 102 -21.02 -17.21 7.26
CA PRO A 102 -22.43 -17.16 7.67
C PRO A 102 -23.25 -16.16 6.84
N PHE A 103 -22.67 -15.03 6.44
CA PHE A 103 -23.37 -14.02 5.64
C PHE A 103 -23.53 -14.42 4.18
N ALA A 104 -22.57 -15.15 3.62
CA ALA A 104 -22.67 -15.71 2.28
C ALA A 104 -23.56 -16.97 2.24
N LYS A 105 -23.97 -17.50 3.40
CA LYS A 105 -24.71 -18.76 3.55
C LYS A 105 -24.03 -19.92 2.81
N SER A 106 -22.70 -19.96 2.87
CA SER A 106 -21.84 -20.91 2.17
C SER A 106 -20.54 -21.14 2.97
N THR A 107 -19.54 -21.78 2.36
CA THR A 107 -18.15 -21.78 2.84
C THR A 107 -17.35 -20.69 2.15
N TRP A 108 -16.15 -20.37 2.64
CA TRP A 108 -15.23 -19.49 1.90
C TRP A 108 -14.86 -20.07 0.53
N GLN A 109 -14.74 -21.39 0.42
CA GLN A 109 -14.52 -22.08 -0.86
C GLN A 109 -15.68 -21.83 -1.83
N GLY A 110 -16.93 -21.91 -1.35
CA GLY A 110 -18.11 -21.65 -2.17
C GLY A 110 -18.37 -20.16 -2.46
N LEU A 111 -17.68 -19.25 -1.77
CA LEU A 111 -17.74 -17.81 -2.05
C LEU A 111 -16.58 -17.36 -2.95
N CYS A 112 -15.36 -17.76 -2.61
CA CYS A 112 -14.13 -17.31 -3.24
C CYS A 112 -13.69 -18.21 -4.40
N GLY A 113 -13.90 -19.53 -4.31
CA GLY A 113 -13.48 -20.49 -5.35
C GLY A 113 -14.54 -20.79 -6.40
N ASP A 114 -15.84 -20.70 -6.07
CA ASP A 114 -16.95 -20.91 -7.01
C ASP A 114 -17.85 -19.65 -7.07
N PRO A 115 -17.75 -18.82 -8.13
CA PRO A 115 -17.49 -19.21 -9.53
C PRO A 115 -16.09 -18.88 -10.06
N GLY A 116 -15.05 -18.89 -9.21
CA GLY A 116 -13.67 -18.59 -9.62
C GLY A 116 -13.32 -17.10 -9.64
N GLN A 117 -14.15 -16.23 -9.02
CA GLN A 117 -13.80 -14.80 -8.93
C GLN A 117 -12.74 -14.50 -7.88
N GLY A 118 -12.45 -15.42 -6.96
CA GLY A 118 -11.45 -15.24 -5.90
C GLY A 118 -11.95 -14.44 -4.70
N CYS A 119 -11.10 -14.37 -3.70
CA CYS A 119 -11.10 -13.37 -2.64
C CYS A 119 -9.67 -12.88 -2.50
N PHE A 120 -9.48 -11.58 -2.28
CA PHE A 120 -8.18 -10.92 -2.45
C PHE A 120 -7.94 -9.86 -1.38
N ASN A 121 -6.76 -9.24 -1.45
CA ASN A 121 -6.37 -8.08 -0.64
C ASN A 121 -6.54 -8.30 0.87
N PRO A 122 -5.94 -9.35 1.46
CA PRO A 122 -5.95 -9.47 2.90
C PRO A 122 -5.21 -8.28 3.52
N ARG A 123 -5.86 -7.60 4.46
CA ARG A 123 -5.31 -6.49 5.25
C ARG A 123 -5.47 -6.83 6.73
N MET A 124 -4.35 -7.04 7.42
CA MET A 124 -4.32 -7.29 8.86
C MET A 124 -4.06 -5.99 9.61
N ILE A 125 -4.91 -5.65 10.57
CA ILE A 125 -4.68 -4.53 11.49
C ILE A 125 -4.84 -4.98 12.94
N GLN A 126 -4.14 -4.32 13.85
CA GLN A 126 -4.34 -4.47 15.29
C GLN A 126 -5.03 -3.22 15.84
N ARG A 127 -6.14 -3.38 16.57
CA ARG A 127 -6.82 -2.29 17.26
C ARG A 127 -5.98 -1.79 18.43
N SER A 128 -5.13 -0.79 18.13
CA SER A 128 -4.15 -0.21 19.04
C SER A 128 -4.04 1.29 18.82
N GLY A 129 -4.25 2.09 19.86
CA GLY A 129 -4.23 3.54 19.83
C GLY A 129 -5.54 4.21 19.34
N TRP A 130 -6.60 3.43 19.08
CA TRP A 130 -7.93 3.95 18.77
C TRP A 130 -9.04 3.10 19.39
N GLY A 131 -10.24 3.67 19.47
CA GLY A 131 -11.44 2.94 19.86
C GLY A 131 -11.30 2.32 21.26
N LEU A 132 -11.46 1.00 21.35
CA LEU A 132 -11.29 0.26 22.62
C LEU A 132 -9.83 0.05 23.02
N ASP A 133 -8.88 0.19 22.09
CA ASP A 133 -7.44 -0.01 22.34
C ASP A 133 -7.12 -1.33 23.07
N ASP A 134 -7.76 -2.42 22.65
CA ASP A 134 -7.73 -3.73 23.32
C ASP A 134 -6.80 -4.74 22.63
N GLY A 135 -6.05 -4.31 21.62
CA GLY A 135 -5.09 -5.14 20.89
C GLY A 135 -5.72 -6.19 19.99
N ALA A 136 -7.03 -6.11 19.71
CA ALA A 136 -7.73 -7.08 18.86
C ALA A 136 -7.16 -7.08 17.43
N TRP A 137 -6.88 -8.27 16.88
CA TRP A 137 -6.42 -8.45 15.51
C TRP A 137 -7.60 -8.66 14.57
N ILE A 138 -7.60 -7.95 13.44
CA ILE A 138 -8.70 -7.91 12.49
C ILE A 138 -8.15 -8.09 11.08
N LEU A 139 -8.58 -9.16 10.41
CA LEU A 139 -8.34 -9.43 9.00
C LEU A 139 -9.49 -8.85 8.17
N TRP A 140 -9.18 -7.97 7.23
CA TRP A 140 -10.09 -7.52 6.18
C TRP A 140 -9.71 -8.14 4.84
N PHE A 141 -10.68 -8.35 3.95
CA PHE A 141 -10.45 -8.75 2.56
C PHE A 141 -11.68 -8.43 1.69
N ASN A 142 -11.53 -8.49 0.36
CA ASN A 142 -12.65 -8.39 -0.58
C ASN A 142 -13.01 -9.76 -1.18
N ALA A 143 -14.31 -9.99 -1.37
CA ALA A 143 -14.91 -11.19 -1.95
C ALA A 143 -15.83 -10.77 -3.13
N PRO A 144 -15.29 -10.55 -4.33
CA PRO A 144 -16.02 -10.05 -5.50
C PRO A 144 -17.32 -10.80 -5.82
N THR A 145 -17.33 -12.13 -5.63
CA THR A 145 -18.54 -12.95 -5.83
C THR A 145 -19.74 -12.42 -5.06
N ASP A 146 -19.56 -11.97 -3.82
CA ASP A 146 -20.66 -11.49 -2.98
C ASP A 146 -21.33 -10.26 -3.60
N TYR A 147 -20.52 -9.26 -3.99
CA TYR A 147 -21.01 -8.07 -4.69
C TYR A 147 -21.70 -8.43 -6.00
N SER A 148 -21.17 -9.39 -6.75
CA SER A 148 -21.79 -9.83 -8.01
C SER A 148 -23.18 -10.47 -7.82
N ARG A 149 -23.39 -11.16 -6.68
CA ARG A 149 -24.65 -11.87 -6.36
C ARG A 149 -25.69 -10.98 -5.69
N SER A 150 -25.27 -10.16 -4.72
CA SER A 150 -26.18 -9.45 -3.82
C SER A 150 -26.19 -7.93 -4.02
N ARG A 151 -25.18 -7.38 -4.72
CA ARG A 151 -24.86 -5.94 -4.76
C ARG A 151 -24.58 -5.33 -3.39
N ALA A 152 -24.46 -6.13 -2.32
CA ALA A 152 -23.85 -5.70 -1.08
C ALA A 152 -22.34 -5.50 -1.30
N ASN A 153 -21.71 -4.65 -0.49
CA ASN A 153 -20.26 -4.41 -0.59
C ASN A 153 -19.47 -5.74 -0.57
N ALA A 154 -18.33 -5.81 -1.24
CA ALA A 154 -17.57 -7.06 -1.36
C ALA A 154 -16.78 -7.44 -0.09
N TYR A 155 -16.74 -6.58 0.93
CA TYR A 155 -15.76 -6.70 2.00
C TYR A 155 -16.26 -7.58 3.14
N TYR A 156 -15.30 -8.14 3.87
CA TYR A 156 -15.48 -8.93 5.09
C TYR A 156 -14.42 -8.55 6.10
N ALA A 157 -14.76 -8.61 7.39
CA ALA A 157 -13.83 -8.45 8.49
C ALA A 157 -13.92 -9.67 9.43
N LEU A 158 -12.79 -10.28 9.77
CA LEU A 158 -12.68 -11.39 10.69
C LEU A 158 -11.81 -10.98 11.88
N THR A 159 -12.27 -11.21 13.11
CA THR A 159 -11.37 -11.07 14.26
C THR A 159 -10.52 -12.33 14.40
N CYS A 160 -9.29 -12.14 14.88
CA CYS A 160 -8.27 -13.17 14.95
C CYS A 160 -7.75 -13.35 16.37
N GLN A 161 -7.30 -14.56 16.70
CA GLN A 161 -6.70 -14.88 18.00
C GLN A 161 -5.30 -14.28 18.19
N GLY A 162 -4.70 -13.73 17.13
CA GLY A 162 -3.40 -13.10 17.13
C GLY A 162 -3.01 -12.64 15.72
N PRO A 163 -1.81 -12.07 15.55
CA PRO A 163 -1.35 -11.56 14.25
C PRO A 163 -1.32 -12.67 13.20
N ALA A 164 -0.87 -13.88 13.57
CA ALA A 164 -0.83 -15.00 12.65
C ALA A 164 -2.13 -15.84 12.63
N GLY A 165 -3.25 -15.33 13.15
CA GLY A 165 -4.50 -16.08 13.27
C GLY A 165 -4.42 -17.26 14.26
N PRO A 166 -5.39 -18.19 14.23
CA PRO A 166 -6.51 -18.28 13.28
C PRO A 166 -7.53 -17.14 13.43
N CYS A 167 -8.32 -16.93 12.38
CA CYS A 167 -9.31 -15.87 12.25
C CYS A 167 -10.72 -16.44 12.05
N GLY A 168 -11.73 -15.69 12.51
CA GLY A 168 -13.14 -15.97 12.27
C GLY A 168 -13.77 -16.97 13.24
N GLN A 169 -15.06 -17.22 13.01
CA GLN A 169 -15.96 -17.87 13.97
C GLN A 169 -15.54 -19.26 14.45
N GLU A 170 -15.01 -20.10 13.56
CA GLU A 170 -14.58 -21.46 13.92
C GLU A 170 -13.38 -21.49 14.88
N SER A 171 -12.67 -20.36 14.99
CA SER A 171 -11.58 -20.16 15.93
C SER A 171 -11.96 -19.36 17.18
N GLY A 172 -13.25 -19.12 17.40
CA GLY A 172 -13.76 -18.28 18.49
C GLY A 172 -13.68 -16.77 18.21
N GLY A 173 -13.29 -16.37 17.01
CA GLY A 173 -13.41 -14.98 16.54
C GLY A 173 -14.82 -14.65 16.05
N ALA A 174 -14.99 -13.45 15.49
CA ALA A 174 -16.21 -13.02 14.82
C ALA A 174 -15.94 -12.92 13.32
N THR A 175 -16.90 -13.38 12.51
CA THR A 175 -17.00 -13.01 11.10
C THR A 175 -17.99 -11.85 11.01
N ILE A 176 -17.65 -10.80 10.28
CA ILE A 176 -18.44 -9.57 10.22
C ILE A 176 -18.64 -9.20 8.75
N LYS A 177 -19.91 -8.96 8.38
CA LYS A 177 -20.25 -8.25 7.16
C LYS A 177 -20.30 -6.75 7.48
N PRO A 178 -19.33 -5.94 7.03
CA PRO A 178 -19.25 -4.55 7.37
C PRO A 178 -20.42 -3.77 6.75
N ALA A 179 -20.97 -2.83 7.52
CA ALA A 179 -21.77 -1.75 6.95
C ALA A 179 -20.82 -0.69 6.39
N LEU A 180 -20.94 -0.35 5.10
CA LEU A 180 -20.11 0.64 4.41
C LEU A 180 -21.02 1.57 3.60
N TYR A 181 -20.74 2.87 3.64
CA TYR A 181 -21.57 3.92 3.06
C TYR A 181 -20.89 4.65 1.89
N ARG A 182 -19.56 4.71 1.88
CA ARG A 182 -18.73 5.30 0.82
C ARG A 182 -17.99 4.22 0.05
N CYS A 183 -17.43 3.24 0.76
CA CYS A 183 -16.75 2.08 0.20
C CYS A 183 -17.71 0.90 -0.04
N GLY A 184 -18.93 1.18 -0.51
CA GLY A 184 -20.01 0.18 -0.65
C GLY A 184 -19.89 -0.77 -1.84
N GLY A 185 -18.79 -0.73 -2.60
CA GLY A 185 -18.63 -1.44 -3.88
C GLY A 185 -17.82 -2.73 -3.82
N ASN A 186 -17.15 -3.01 -4.94
CA ASN A 186 -16.15 -4.06 -5.09
C ASN A 186 -14.92 -3.44 -5.75
N GLY A 187 -13.75 -3.65 -5.15
CA GLY A 187 -12.48 -3.20 -5.67
C GLY A 187 -11.36 -3.47 -4.69
N ASP A 188 -10.15 -3.12 -5.11
CA ASP A 188 -8.99 -3.10 -4.24
C ASP A 188 -9.17 -2.08 -3.11
N PHE A 189 -8.52 -2.34 -1.98
CA PHE A 189 -8.62 -1.46 -0.82
C PHE A 189 -7.37 -1.52 0.05
N SER A 190 -7.24 -0.49 0.90
CA SER A 190 -6.25 -0.44 1.96
C SER A 190 -6.86 0.15 3.23
N LEU A 191 -6.19 -0.08 4.36
CA LEU A 191 -6.54 0.43 5.67
C LEU A 191 -5.40 1.29 6.19
N VAL A 192 -5.67 2.59 6.32
CA VAL A 192 -4.70 3.60 6.73
C VAL A 192 -4.90 3.89 8.21
N ILE A 193 -3.87 3.64 9.01
CA ILE A 193 -3.87 3.94 10.44
C ILE A 193 -3.77 5.45 10.66
N ASP A 194 -4.70 6.04 11.40
CA ASP A 194 -4.81 7.49 11.61
C ASP A 194 -5.09 7.82 13.08
N LEU A 195 -4.12 7.49 13.92
CA LEU A 195 -4.25 7.64 15.38
C LEU A 195 -4.46 9.11 15.79
N PRO A 196 -5.25 9.36 16.85
CA PRO A 196 -5.96 8.39 17.70
C PRO A 196 -7.35 7.99 17.14
N ARG A 197 -7.65 8.34 15.89
CA ARG A 197 -8.94 8.03 15.27
C ARG A 197 -8.91 6.60 14.71
N PRO A 198 -10.09 5.97 14.52
CA PRO A 198 -10.15 4.71 13.81
C PRO A 198 -9.53 4.79 12.41
N PRO A 199 -9.06 3.67 11.83
CA PRO A 199 -8.46 3.66 10.51
C PRO A 199 -9.39 4.24 9.43
N MET A 200 -8.78 4.79 8.38
CA MET A 200 -9.47 5.16 7.15
C MET A 200 -9.32 4.02 6.14
N MET A 201 -10.43 3.48 5.67
CA MET A 201 -10.44 2.63 4.48
C MET A 201 -10.30 3.50 3.24
N LEU A 202 -9.40 3.12 2.34
CA LEU A 202 -9.33 3.62 0.98
C LEU A 202 -9.78 2.51 0.05
N CYS A 203 -10.62 2.81 -0.94
CA CYS A 203 -11.23 1.78 -1.77
C CYS A 203 -11.38 2.22 -3.22
N THR A 204 -11.18 1.27 -4.12
CA THR A 204 -11.57 1.38 -5.52
C THR A 204 -13.06 1.11 -5.65
N MET A 205 -13.74 1.98 -6.38
CA MET A 205 -15.17 1.90 -6.63
C MET A 205 -15.45 1.22 -7.98
N PRO A 206 -16.67 0.68 -8.19
CA PRO A 206 -17.03 0.02 -9.45
C PRO A 206 -16.94 0.91 -10.70
N ASP A 207 -17.00 2.23 -10.54
CA ASP A 207 -16.77 3.22 -11.60
C ASP A 207 -15.29 3.58 -11.79
N GLN A 208 -14.40 2.81 -11.15
CA GLN A 208 -12.94 2.97 -11.17
C GLN A 208 -12.45 4.33 -10.64
N THR A 209 -13.24 4.94 -9.76
CA THR A 209 -12.80 6.07 -8.93
C THR A 209 -12.30 5.56 -7.58
N LEU A 210 -11.60 6.41 -6.83
CA LEU A 210 -11.23 6.13 -5.45
C LEU A 210 -12.20 6.79 -4.48
N SER A 211 -12.50 6.12 -3.37
CA SER A 211 -13.25 6.66 -2.23
C SER A 211 -12.53 6.36 -0.93
N SER A 212 -12.93 7.06 0.13
CA SER A 212 -12.47 6.83 1.49
C SER A 212 -13.64 6.70 2.46
N GLU A 213 -13.46 5.87 3.48
CA GLU A 213 -14.42 5.71 4.57
C GLU A 213 -13.75 5.42 5.90
N ARG A 214 -14.02 6.24 6.90
CA ARG A 214 -13.55 6.05 8.27
C ARG A 214 -14.24 4.83 8.85
N LEU A 215 -13.45 3.97 9.49
CA LEU A 215 -13.98 2.84 10.23
C LEU A 215 -14.60 3.30 11.56
N THR A 216 -15.49 2.47 12.08
CA THR A 216 -16.05 2.57 13.43
C THR A 216 -14.98 2.33 14.49
N ALA A 217 -15.28 2.65 15.76
CA ALA A 217 -14.36 2.40 16.88
C ALA A 217 -13.92 0.93 17.01
N THR A 218 -14.72 -0.02 16.51
CA THR A 218 -14.33 -1.43 16.48
C THR A 218 -13.35 -1.76 15.36
N GLY A 219 -13.23 -0.92 14.33
CA GLY A 219 -12.39 -1.20 13.16
C GLY A 219 -12.96 -2.26 12.22
N THR A 220 -14.26 -2.56 12.28
CA THR A 220 -14.89 -3.70 11.56
C THR A 220 -16.06 -3.31 10.65
N SER A 221 -16.42 -2.02 10.61
CA SER A 221 -17.47 -1.42 9.75
C SER A 221 -17.11 0.04 9.50
N GLY A 222 -17.67 0.65 8.47
CA GLY A 222 -17.59 2.08 8.21
C GLY A 222 -18.57 2.89 9.06
N ASN A 223 -18.25 4.16 9.29
CA ASN A 223 -19.11 5.12 10.00
C ASN A 223 -19.73 6.19 9.07
N GLY A 224 -19.44 6.12 7.76
CA GLY A 224 -19.94 7.05 6.74
C GLY A 224 -19.17 8.37 6.57
N GLU A 225 -18.23 8.69 7.46
CA GLU A 225 -17.30 9.81 7.30
C GLU A 225 -16.25 9.45 6.23
N GLY A 226 -16.01 10.34 5.27
CA GLY A 226 -15.08 10.09 4.17
C GLY A 226 -15.47 10.90 2.93
N ALA A 227 -14.81 10.60 1.81
CA ALA A 227 -15.03 11.30 0.55
C ALA A 227 -15.10 10.32 -0.63
N ALA A 228 -15.72 10.75 -1.72
CA ALA A 228 -15.73 10.01 -2.98
C ALA A 228 -14.94 10.77 -4.04
N LYS A 229 -14.52 10.06 -5.10
CA LYS A 229 -13.76 10.62 -6.23
C LYS A 229 -12.51 11.35 -5.78
N LEU A 230 -11.70 10.68 -4.94
CA LEU A 230 -10.51 11.28 -4.34
C LEU A 230 -9.60 11.84 -5.45
N ALA A 231 -9.18 13.10 -5.30
CA ALA A 231 -8.38 13.85 -6.26
C ALA A 231 -8.94 13.92 -7.69
N GLY A 232 -10.21 13.57 -7.92
CA GLY A 232 -10.82 13.49 -9.25
C GLY A 232 -10.29 12.34 -10.11
N MET A 233 -9.66 11.32 -9.50
CA MET A 233 -9.07 10.20 -10.23
C MET A 233 -10.15 9.25 -10.77
N THR A 234 -9.88 8.72 -11.96
CA THR A 234 -10.68 7.73 -12.69
C THR A 234 -9.76 6.71 -13.33
N ASN A 235 -10.24 5.50 -13.63
CA ASN A 235 -9.45 4.40 -14.20
C ASN A 235 -8.29 3.98 -13.31
N THR A 236 -8.49 4.01 -12.00
CA THR A 236 -7.43 3.76 -11.00
C THR A 236 -7.85 2.68 -10.01
N GLU A 237 -6.86 2.01 -9.41
CA GLU A 237 -7.08 1.04 -8.35
C GLU A 237 -5.93 0.98 -7.34
N ALA A 238 -6.00 0.01 -6.43
CA ALA A 238 -4.95 -0.29 -5.44
C ALA A 238 -4.51 0.92 -4.59
N PRO A 239 -5.44 1.64 -3.94
CA PRO A 239 -5.07 2.82 -3.18
C PRO A 239 -4.30 2.44 -1.90
N GLY A 240 -3.25 3.19 -1.59
CA GLY A 240 -2.54 3.14 -0.31
C GLY A 240 -2.18 4.54 0.16
N ALA A 241 -1.97 4.77 1.46
CA ALA A 241 -1.51 6.08 1.91
C ALA A 241 -0.65 6.00 3.15
N TYR A 242 0.20 7.02 3.32
CA TYR A 242 1.00 7.24 4.52
C TYR A 242 1.06 8.73 4.86
N ARG A 243 1.50 9.01 6.08
CA ARG A 243 1.81 10.36 6.53
C ARG A 243 3.31 10.58 6.47
N ASP A 244 3.74 11.49 5.60
CA ASP A 244 5.13 11.90 5.49
C ASP A 244 5.59 12.66 6.75
N PRO A 245 6.88 12.63 7.12
CA PRO A 245 7.39 13.40 8.26
C PRO A 245 7.13 14.92 8.20
N SER A 246 6.92 15.51 7.01
CA SER A 246 6.47 16.89 6.86
C SER A 246 5.04 17.15 7.37
N GLY A 247 4.30 16.08 7.65
CA GLY A 247 2.91 16.09 8.10
C GLY A 247 1.88 16.01 6.97
N ILE A 248 2.33 16.04 5.71
CA ILE A 248 1.49 15.83 4.53
C ILE A 248 1.11 14.35 4.42
N TRP A 249 -0.13 14.09 4.06
CA TRP A 249 -0.60 12.77 3.67
C TRP A 249 -0.34 12.55 2.18
N VAL A 250 0.20 11.39 1.84
CA VAL A 250 0.49 10.96 0.48
C VAL A 250 -0.34 9.72 0.20
N LEU A 251 -1.21 9.80 -0.80
CA LEU A 251 -1.98 8.70 -1.38
C LEU A 251 -1.22 8.20 -2.60
N THR A 252 -0.97 6.91 -2.71
CA THR A 252 -0.51 6.24 -3.93
C THR A 252 -1.64 5.41 -4.52
N PHE A 253 -1.59 5.21 -5.84
CA PHE A 253 -2.57 4.41 -6.57
C PHE A 253 -2.01 4.00 -7.94
N ASN A 254 -2.61 2.97 -8.52
CA ASN A 254 -2.32 2.52 -9.87
C ASN A 254 -3.09 3.35 -10.91
N GLU A 255 -2.47 3.76 -12.01
CA GLU A 255 -3.06 4.49 -13.15
C GLU A 255 -3.95 3.63 -14.07
N GLN A 256 -3.97 2.31 -13.87
CA GLN A 256 -4.77 1.39 -14.65
C GLN A 256 -5.45 0.35 -13.76
N ASN A 257 -6.76 0.20 -13.90
CA ASN A 257 -7.48 -0.94 -13.36
C ASN A 257 -7.23 -2.15 -14.26
N CYS A 258 -6.46 -3.12 -13.76
CA CYS A 258 -6.28 -4.41 -14.40
C CYS A 258 -5.77 -5.50 -13.44
N GLY A 259 -6.40 -6.67 -13.47
CA GLY A 259 -5.94 -7.80 -12.67
C GLY A 259 -4.65 -8.41 -13.24
N TYR A 260 -3.69 -8.65 -12.36
CA TYR A 260 -2.42 -9.33 -12.64
C TYR A 260 -1.56 -8.68 -13.73
N CYS A 261 -1.61 -7.35 -13.85
CA CYS A 261 -0.75 -6.66 -14.81
C CYS A 261 0.72 -6.63 -14.39
N ASN A 262 1.60 -6.83 -15.36
CA ASN A 262 3.04 -6.60 -15.23
C ASN A 262 3.40 -5.21 -15.78
N GLY A 263 3.85 -4.31 -14.91
CA GLY A 263 4.38 -3.03 -15.39
C GLY A 263 3.38 -1.88 -15.45
N THR A 264 2.49 -1.74 -14.46
CA THR A 264 1.54 -0.61 -14.42
C THR A 264 2.11 0.62 -13.73
N GLY A 265 1.65 1.82 -14.09
CA GLY A 265 2.12 3.06 -13.47
C GLY A 265 1.59 3.27 -12.04
N THR A 266 2.47 3.66 -11.11
CA THR A 266 2.10 4.15 -9.78
C THR A 266 2.16 5.67 -9.76
N SER A 267 1.09 6.29 -9.28
CA SER A 267 0.93 7.74 -9.15
C SER A 267 0.59 8.14 -7.72
N TYR A 268 0.54 9.45 -7.47
CA TYR A 268 0.20 9.97 -6.14
C TYR A 268 -0.75 11.17 -6.14
N ALA A 269 -1.38 11.37 -4.99
CA ALA A 269 -2.05 12.60 -4.58
C ALA A 269 -1.64 12.98 -3.15
N THR A 270 -1.89 14.22 -2.75
CA THR A 270 -1.54 14.73 -1.41
C THR A 270 -2.71 15.41 -0.71
N ALA A 271 -2.68 15.43 0.62
CA ALA A 271 -3.65 16.14 1.45
C ALA A 271 -3.03 16.58 2.79
N ASN A 272 -3.63 17.57 3.46
CA ASN A 272 -3.25 17.96 4.83
C ASN A 272 -3.85 17.03 5.90
N SER A 273 -4.79 16.17 5.53
CA SER A 273 -5.40 15.17 6.40
C SER A 273 -5.79 13.94 5.57
N VAL A 274 -5.86 12.76 6.20
CA VAL A 274 -6.33 11.54 5.51
C VAL A 274 -7.79 11.66 5.02
N ASN A 275 -8.57 12.58 5.58
CA ASN A 275 -9.91 12.91 5.11
C ASN A 275 -9.92 13.68 3.78
N GLY A 276 -8.77 14.17 3.33
CA GLY A 276 -8.65 15.08 2.20
C GLY A 276 -8.83 16.56 2.61
N PRO A 277 -9.19 17.44 1.65
CA PRO A 277 -9.34 17.13 0.22
C PRO A 277 -8.01 16.66 -0.38
N TRP A 278 -8.08 15.61 -1.20
CA TRP A 278 -6.91 15.08 -1.92
C TRP A 278 -6.71 15.86 -3.22
N SER A 279 -5.45 16.18 -3.52
CA SER A 279 -5.04 16.89 -4.72
C SER A 279 -3.91 16.14 -5.41
N SER A 280 -4.13 15.76 -6.67
CA SER A 280 -3.08 15.23 -7.55
C SER A 280 -2.59 16.35 -8.46
N PRO A 281 -1.28 16.46 -8.73
CA PRO A 281 -0.80 17.25 -9.84
C PRO A 281 -1.46 16.78 -11.15
N THR A 282 -1.76 17.72 -12.05
CA THR A 282 -2.18 17.37 -13.41
C THR A 282 -0.97 16.91 -14.21
N THR A 283 -1.12 15.87 -15.01
CA THR A 283 -0.15 15.54 -16.06
C THR A 283 -0.28 16.60 -17.16
N ILE A 284 0.51 17.67 -17.10
CA ILE A 284 0.51 18.74 -18.12
C ILE A 284 1.55 18.42 -19.21
N GLY A 285 1.13 18.39 -20.48
CA GLY A 285 1.98 18.49 -21.67
C GLY A 285 1.75 17.43 -22.76
N PHE A 286 1.61 17.85 -24.02
CA PHE A 286 1.71 16.97 -25.19
C PHE A 286 3.20 16.56 -25.33
N GLY A 287 3.52 15.28 -25.15
CA GLY A 287 4.92 14.80 -25.13
C GLY A 287 5.63 14.88 -23.77
N ALA A 288 4.90 14.99 -22.66
CA ALA A 288 5.49 14.80 -21.33
C ALA A 288 6.08 13.38 -21.20
N PRO A 289 7.22 13.19 -20.50
CA PRO A 289 7.80 11.86 -20.28
C PRO A 289 6.81 10.95 -19.54
N ALA A 290 7.01 9.64 -19.61
CA ALA A 290 6.16 8.63 -18.94
C ALA A 290 5.95 8.90 -17.43
N SER A 291 6.86 9.67 -16.81
CA SER A 291 6.69 10.33 -15.51
C SER A 291 5.95 11.67 -15.62
N GLY A 292 4.73 11.65 -16.15
CA GLY A 292 3.82 12.80 -16.03
C GLY A 292 3.78 13.29 -14.58
N HIS A 293 3.57 14.57 -14.30
CA HIS A 293 3.77 15.17 -12.96
C HIS A 293 3.19 14.41 -11.74
N ARG A 294 2.21 13.51 -11.92
CA ARG A 294 1.68 12.66 -10.85
C ARG A 294 2.26 11.24 -10.78
N VAL A 295 2.91 10.73 -11.82
CA VAL A 295 3.45 9.37 -11.92
C VAL A 295 4.78 9.30 -11.18
N ILE A 296 4.85 8.46 -10.14
CA ILE A 296 6.07 8.17 -9.38
C ILE A 296 6.95 7.19 -10.16
N SER A 297 6.32 6.15 -10.73
CA SER A 297 6.97 5.12 -11.54
C SER A 297 6.04 4.68 -12.65
N GLY A 298 6.54 4.63 -13.89
CA GLY A 298 5.73 4.25 -15.06
C GLY A 298 5.40 2.75 -15.13
N THR A 299 6.17 1.91 -14.43
CA THR A 299 6.06 0.43 -14.49
C THR A 299 5.95 -0.22 -13.12
N SER A 300 5.99 0.55 -12.04
CA SER A 300 6.01 0.01 -10.68
C SER A 300 7.04 -1.11 -10.49
N CYS A 301 8.27 -0.89 -10.97
CA CYS A 301 9.35 -1.89 -10.96
C CYS A 301 9.00 -3.21 -11.67
N GLY A 302 8.16 -3.16 -12.72
CA GLY A 302 7.73 -4.33 -13.48
C GLY A 302 6.48 -5.02 -12.93
N GLY A 303 5.91 -4.53 -11.83
CA GLY A 303 4.74 -5.11 -11.18
C GLY A 303 3.52 -4.20 -11.15
N GLN A 304 2.70 -4.42 -10.12
CA GLN A 304 1.49 -3.67 -9.82
C GLN A 304 1.51 -3.23 -8.35
N SER A 305 1.35 -1.92 -8.08
CA SER A 305 1.11 -1.43 -6.73
C SER A 305 -0.17 -2.00 -6.14
N ARG A 306 -0.17 -2.25 -4.82
CA ARG A 306 -1.31 -2.82 -4.07
C ARG A 306 -1.75 -1.94 -2.91
N THR A 307 -0.79 -1.40 -2.17
CA THR A 307 -0.98 -0.58 -0.97
C THR A 307 0.35 0.01 -0.53
N VAL A 308 0.30 0.99 0.37
CA VAL A 308 1.45 1.40 1.18
C VAL A 308 1.49 0.59 2.47
N VAL A 309 2.68 0.20 2.89
CA VAL A 309 2.96 -0.35 4.23
C VAL A 309 4.00 0.52 4.93
N THR A 310 3.98 0.58 6.26
CA THR A 310 5.00 1.28 7.04
C THR A 310 5.74 0.29 7.93
N LEU A 311 7.04 0.16 7.70
CA LEU A 311 7.93 -0.74 8.43
C LEU A 311 9.01 0.13 9.07
N ASP A 312 9.10 0.11 10.40
CA ASP A 312 10.12 0.87 11.15
C ASP A 312 10.14 2.36 10.79
N ASP A 313 8.96 2.97 10.77
CA ASP A 313 8.69 4.36 10.38
C ASP A 313 9.04 4.69 8.92
N GLN A 314 9.45 3.72 8.11
CA GLN A 314 9.65 3.88 6.67
C GLN A 314 8.42 3.39 5.88
N PRO A 315 7.78 4.25 5.08
CA PRO A 315 6.75 3.82 4.13
C PRO A 315 7.36 3.14 2.89
N TYR A 316 6.73 2.07 2.44
CA TYR A 316 7.05 1.35 1.21
C TYR A 316 5.80 1.18 0.37
N GLU A 317 5.93 1.30 -0.95
CA GLU A 317 4.93 0.80 -1.87
C GLU A 317 5.05 -0.73 -1.93
N PHE A 318 3.96 -1.44 -1.62
CA PHE A 318 3.87 -2.88 -1.77
C PHE A 318 3.43 -3.20 -3.20
N ILE A 319 4.27 -3.93 -3.92
CA ILE A 319 4.11 -4.21 -5.34
C ILE A 319 4.13 -5.73 -5.54
N ASP A 320 3.12 -6.27 -6.19
CA ASP A 320 3.18 -7.65 -6.69
C ASP A 320 3.85 -7.64 -8.08
N LEU A 321 4.86 -8.50 -8.24
CA LEU A 321 5.54 -8.77 -9.51
C LEU A 321 4.78 -9.86 -10.26
N TRP A 322 3.54 -9.55 -10.64
CA TRP A 322 2.64 -10.48 -11.33
C TRP A 322 3.28 -11.07 -12.60
N LEU A 323 2.98 -12.35 -12.84
CA LEU A 323 3.40 -13.09 -14.02
C LEU A 323 2.50 -12.84 -15.23
N GLY A 324 1.31 -12.25 -15.02
CA GLY A 324 0.32 -12.02 -16.08
C GLY A 324 -0.43 -13.29 -16.47
N THR A 325 -0.54 -14.25 -15.55
CA THR A 325 -1.20 -15.53 -15.78
C THR A 325 -2.39 -15.69 -14.84
N ARG A 326 -3.19 -16.75 -14.97
CA ARG A 326 -4.36 -16.94 -14.10
C ARG A 326 -3.99 -17.45 -12.70
N ASN A 327 -2.84 -18.10 -12.56
CA ASN A 327 -2.30 -18.58 -11.30
C ASN A 327 -1.01 -17.84 -10.99
N GLU A 328 -1.02 -17.06 -9.92
CA GLU A 328 0.09 -16.18 -9.58
C GLU A 328 0.95 -16.73 -8.43
N ALA A 329 0.94 -18.06 -8.19
CA ALA A 329 1.65 -18.66 -7.05
C ALA A 329 3.16 -18.39 -7.06
N GLY A 330 3.74 -18.21 -8.26
CA GLY A 330 5.15 -17.91 -8.46
C GLY A 330 5.50 -16.43 -8.53
N ALA A 331 4.53 -15.52 -8.40
CA ALA A 331 4.79 -14.09 -8.44
C ALA A 331 5.71 -13.66 -7.29
N GLY A 332 6.54 -12.65 -7.55
CA GLY A 332 7.37 -12.03 -6.51
C GLY A 332 6.65 -10.86 -5.85
N ILE A 333 7.22 -10.36 -4.78
CA ILE A 333 6.79 -9.11 -4.12
C ILE A 333 7.98 -8.17 -4.10
N HIS A 334 7.72 -6.89 -4.33
CA HIS A 334 8.70 -5.83 -4.20
C HIS A 334 8.18 -4.74 -3.26
N LEU A 335 9.03 -4.29 -2.36
CA LEU A 335 8.79 -3.14 -1.49
C LEU A 335 9.74 -2.02 -1.92
N GLU A 336 9.18 -1.00 -2.57
CA GLU A 336 9.96 0.16 -3.00
C GLU A 336 9.80 1.29 -1.96
N PRO A 337 10.90 1.83 -1.40
CA PRO A 337 10.83 2.88 -0.40
C PRO A 337 10.18 4.15 -0.95
N LEU A 338 9.19 4.67 -0.23
CA LEU A 338 8.56 5.95 -0.54
C LEU A 338 9.26 7.05 0.26
N THR A 339 9.93 7.98 -0.42
CA THR A 339 10.51 9.16 0.21
C THR A 339 10.03 10.41 -0.50
N TYR A 340 9.03 11.08 0.08
CA TYR A 340 8.49 12.32 -0.46
C TYR A 340 9.43 13.51 -0.21
N ARG A 341 9.64 14.33 -1.23
CA ARG A 341 10.50 15.53 -1.22
C ARG A 341 9.72 16.82 -1.36
N GLY A 342 8.41 16.74 -1.57
CA GLY A 342 7.60 17.90 -1.89
C GLY A 342 7.76 18.37 -3.34
N PRO A 343 7.01 19.40 -3.75
CA PRO A 343 7.18 20.06 -5.04
C PRO A 343 8.62 20.48 -5.29
N SER A 344 9.12 20.28 -6.51
CA SER A 344 10.41 20.83 -6.93
C SER A 344 10.41 22.35 -6.88
N ALA A 345 11.57 22.95 -6.61
CA ALA A 345 11.74 24.40 -6.71
C ALA A 345 11.38 24.92 -8.12
N PRO A 346 10.87 26.16 -8.26
CA PRO A 346 10.57 26.75 -9.56
C PRO A 346 11.74 26.62 -10.54
N GLY A 347 11.46 26.17 -11.76
CA GLY A 347 12.46 25.96 -12.82
C GLY A 347 13.27 24.66 -12.73
N ARG A 348 12.97 23.77 -11.78
CA ARG A 348 13.55 22.41 -11.72
C ARG A 348 12.56 21.38 -12.28
N PRO A 349 13.04 20.26 -12.84
CA PRO A 349 12.19 19.12 -13.17
C PRO A 349 11.38 18.68 -11.95
N TRP A 350 10.12 18.35 -12.17
CA TRP A 350 9.23 17.89 -11.11
C TRP A 350 9.67 16.50 -10.63
N ALA A 351 10.14 16.40 -9.38
CA ALA A 351 10.69 15.19 -8.79
C ALA A 351 10.25 15.09 -7.31
N PRO A 352 8.97 14.83 -7.06
CA PRO A 352 8.38 14.88 -5.72
C PRO A 352 8.79 13.70 -4.83
N PHE A 353 9.51 12.71 -5.36
CA PHE A 353 10.03 11.57 -4.61
C PHE A 353 11.51 11.38 -4.89
N VAL A 354 12.20 10.66 -4.00
CA VAL A 354 13.43 9.96 -4.39
C VAL A 354 13.08 9.03 -5.55
N THR A 355 13.93 9.02 -6.59
CA THR A 355 13.75 8.13 -7.74
C THR A 355 13.77 6.69 -7.27
N TRP A 356 12.80 5.91 -7.75
CA TRP A 356 12.75 4.49 -7.45
C TRP A 356 13.99 3.78 -8.00
N THR A 357 14.50 2.83 -7.22
CA THR A 357 15.76 2.14 -7.50
C THR A 357 15.57 0.80 -8.19
N CYS A 358 14.36 0.55 -8.72
CA CYS A 358 13.98 -0.65 -9.46
C CYS A 358 15.18 -1.16 -10.28
N GLN A 359 15.66 -2.36 -9.97
CA GLN A 359 16.56 -3.02 -10.90
C GLN A 359 15.71 -3.33 -12.13
N GLU A 360 16.06 -2.75 -13.28
CA GLU A 360 15.50 -3.23 -14.54
C GLU A 360 15.96 -4.69 -14.67
N SER A 361 15.03 -5.61 -14.40
CA SER A 361 15.24 -7.05 -14.50
C SER A 361 15.22 -7.52 -15.94
#